data_AF-A0A9W5RDX7-F1
#
_entry.id   AF-A0A9W5RDX7-F1
#
_cell.length_a   1.000
_cell.length_b   1.000
_cell.length_c   1.000
_cell.angle_alpha   90.00
_cell.angle_beta   90.00
_cell.angle_gamma   90.00
#
_symmetry.space_group_name_H-M   'P 1'
#
loop_
_entity.id
_entity.type
_entity.pdbx_description
1 polymer ?
#
loop_
_entity_poly.entity_id
_entity_poly.type
_entity_poly.pdbx_seq_one_letter_code
_entity_poly.pdbx_strand_id
1 'polypeptide(L)'
;METRKFDPVALSPQSTVVAEYVPDNNDASGYQSEAQLEAEFIRQLQAQGYEYADIRDEQHLETNLRAQLSKLNNVKFTDAEWNRFYKTNIANSSDTVEDKTTRIQEDHIQLLEREDGTTKNIRLIDKDNIHNNHLQVINQYAVDKADGAKHSNRYDVTILVNGLPLAHIELKRRGVPLREAFNQINRYRDESFSTGAALFDYAQIFVISNGTSTKYYSNTTRLAHINETNKKDKKSFVFTSYWADAQNQPIEDLIAFAKTFFAKRTILNILTKYCVYTENRQLLVMRPYQIVATERILTRILTSTNAGTLGTTAAGGYIWHTTGSGKTLTSFKTAQLATKVEGVEKVLFVVDRKDLDYQTKLEYDRFQKGAANGNTSTAQLKRQLESADPAKKNHRHHHSKTCNIHQSQPGPHHIQRARSPHL
;
A
#
# COMPACT_ATOMS: atom_id res chain seq x y z
N MET A 1 -25.64 -3.03 34.17
CA MET A 1 -25.54 -2.16 32.98
C MET A 1 -24.07 -1.92 32.73
N GLU A 2 -23.46 -2.67 31.80
CA GLU A 2 -22.08 -2.42 31.38
C GLU A 2 -22.05 -1.13 30.57
N THR A 3 -21.41 -0.11 31.11
CA THR A 3 -21.03 1.10 30.38
C THR A 3 -20.01 0.69 29.32
N ARG A 4 -20.46 0.60 28.05
CA ARG A 4 -19.55 0.51 26.90
C ARG A 4 -18.64 1.74 26.93
N LYS A 5 -17.39 1.55 27.34
CA LYS A 5 -16.32 2.52 27.13
C LYS A 5 -16.03 2.53 25.63
N PHE A 6 -16.33 3.65 25.00
CA PHE A 6 -15.83 3.92 23.66
C PHE A 6 -14.45 4.54 23.82
N ASP A 7 -13.41 3.83 23.43
CA ASP A 7 -12.06 4.37 23.40
C ASP A 7 -12.00 5.45 22.31
N PRO A 8 -11.64 6.71 22.64
CA PRO A 8 -11.49 7.74 21.63
C PRO A 8 -10.17 7.50 20.90
N VAL A 9 -10.15 6.59 19.94
CA VAL A 9 -9.21 6.71 18.83
C VAL A 9 -9.69 7.94 18.08
N ALA A 10 -9.03 9.08 18.27
CA ALA A 10 -9.22 10.24 17.41
C ALA A 10 -8.66 9.93 16.02
N LEU A 11 -9.32 9.02 15.31
CA LEU A 11 -9.34 9.02 13.86
C LEU A 11 -10.01 10.34 13.51
N SER A 12 -9.20 11.36 13.20
CA SER A 12 -9.72 12.36 12.29
C SER A 12 -10.30 11.56 11.12
N PRO A 13 -11.54 11.83 10.65
CA PRO A 13 -12.12 11.09 9.54
C PRO A 13 -11.28 11.20 8.26
N GLN A 14 -10.16 11.93 8.30
CA GLN A 14 -9.23 12.15 7.20
C GLN A 14 -7.90 11.38 7.33
N SER A 15 -7.44 11.03 8.55
CA SER A 15 -6.06 10.53 8.78
C SER A 15 -5.94 9.01 8.71
N THR A 16 -4.89 8.52 8.04
CA THR A 16 -4.56 7.08 7.94
C THR A 16 -3.70 6.60 9.10
N VAL A 17 -2.82 7.47 9.59
CA VAL A 17 -2.00 7.21 10.78
C VAL A 17 -2.65 7.92 11.96
N VAL A 18 -2.80 7.21 13.08
CA VAL A 18 -3.38 7.79 14.30
C VAL A 18 -2.52 8.93 14.83
N ALA A 19 -3.18 9.96 15.37
CA ALA A 19 -2.48 11.14 15.85
C ALA A 19 -1.56 10.81 17.02
N GLU A 20 -2.00 9.98 17.96
CA GLU A 20 -1.27 9.45 19.11
C GLU A 20 -1.93 8.12 19.47
N TYR A 21 -1.14 7.12 19.87
CA TYR A 21 -1.67 5.87 20.40
C TYR A 21 -1.39 5.74 21.89
N VAL A 22 -2.45 5.59 22.68
CA VAL A 22 -2.36 5.32 24.12
C VAL A 22 -2.64 3.83 24.33
N PRO A 23 -1.68 3.03 24.82
CA PRO A 23 -1.91 1.62 25.11
C PRO A 23 -3.01 1.44 26.18
N ASP A 24 -3.83 0.41 26.00
CA ASP A 24 -4.75 0.00 27.07
C ASP A 24 -3.94 -0.56 28.25
N ASN A 25 -4.28 -0.16 29.48
CA ASN A 25 -3.63 -0.63 30.72
C ASN A 25 -3.84 -2.14 31.02
N ASN A 26 -4.32 -2.93 30.06
CA ASN A 26 -4.47 -4.37 30.22
C ASN A 26 -3.18 -5.07 29.81
N ASP A 27 -2.28 -5.20 30.78
CA ASP A 27 -1.11 -6.07 30.72
C ASP A 27 -1.56 -7.54 30.63
N ALA A 28 -1.85 -8.02 29.41
CA ALA A 28 -1.91 -9.45 29.13
C ALA A 28 -0.48 -10.00 29.14
N SER A 29 0.12 -10.10 30.33
CA SER A 29 1.47 -10.60 30.60
C SER A 29 1.53 -12.14 30.70
N GLY A 30 0.39 -12.82 30.48
CA GLY A 30 0.30 -14.27 30.50
C GLY A 30 0.80 -14.94 29.21
N TYR A 31 1.14 -16.23 29.32
CA TYR A 31 1.36 -17.10 28.16
C TYR A 31 0.09 -17.14 27.29
N GLN A 32 0.25 -16.85 26.00
CA GLN A 32 -0.79 -16.98 24.98
C GLN A 32 -0.28 -17.91 23.87
N SER A 33 -1.08 -18.91 23.53
CA SER A 33 -0.80 -19.78 22.38
C SER A 33 -1.02 -19.03 21.07
N GLU A 34 -0.49 -19.57 19.96
CA GLU A 34 -0.70 -19.02 18.62
C GLU A 34 -2.19 -18.97 18.25
N ALA A 35 -2.93 -20.04 18.56
CA ALA A 35 -4.37 -20.11 18.35
C ALA A 35 -5.15 -19.07 19.18
N GLN A 36 -4.70 -18.75 20.40
CA GLN A 36 -5.31 -17.70 21.22
C GLN A 36 -5.03 -16.30 20.64
N LEU A 37 -3.80 -16.05 20.18
CA LEU A 37 -3.45 -14.79 19.49
C LEU A 37 -4.27 -14.62 18.20
N GLU A 38 -4.40 -15.68 17.42
CA GLU A 38 -5.20 -15.71 16.18
C GLU A 38 -6.68 -15.41 16.45
N ALA A 39 -7.29 -16.12 17.42
CA ALA A 39 -8.70 -15.92 17.77
C ALA A 39 -8.97 -14.49 18.25
N GLU A 40 -8.08 -13.94 19.09
CA GLU A 40 -8.20 -12.57 19.59
C GLU A 40 -8.02 -11.53 18.48
N PHE A 41 -7.05 -11.76 17.58
CA PHE A 41 -6.83 -10.90 16.42
C PHE A 41 -8.04 -10.90 15.47
N ILE A 42 -8.62 -12.07 15.15
CA ILE A 42 -9.83 -12.18 14.33
C ILE A 42 -11.00 -11.48 15.01
N ARG A 43 -11.19 -11.67 16.32
CA ARG A 43 -12.23 -10.99 17.10
C ARG A 43 -12.10 -9.47 17.01
N GLN A 44 -10.87 -8.95 17.10
CA GLN A 44 -10.59 -7.52 16.95
C GLN A 44 -10.88 -7.02 15.51
N LEU A 45 -10.60 -7.80 14.47
CA LEU A 45 -10.98 -7.46 13.10
C LEU A 45 -12.50 -7.43 12.91
N GLN A 46 -13.22 -8.42 13.44
CA GLN A 46 -14.68 -8.46 13.39
C GLN A 46 -15.30 -7.24 14.10
N ALA A 47 -14.75 -6.84 15.25
CA ALA A 47 -15.17 -5.62 15.95
C ALA A 47 -14.96 -4.34 15.12
N GLN A 48 -14.03 -4.36 14.16
CA GLN A 48 -13.76 -3.26 13.22
C GLN A 48 -14.54 -3.37 11.89
N GLY A 49 -15.49 -4.30 11.80
CA GLY A 49 -16.40 -4.44 10.66
C GLY A 49 -15.87 -5.33 9.54
N TYR A 50 -14.91 -6.21 9.83
CA TYR A 50 -14.53 -7.29 8.92
C TYR A 50 -15.53 -8.44 9.05
N GLU A 51 -16.04 -8.93 7.93
CA GLU A 51 -16.85 -10.14 7.91
C GLU A 51 -15.95 -11.37 8.03
N TYR A 52 -16.23 -12.27 8.96
CA TYR A 52 -15.55 -13.57 9.01
C TYR A 52 -16.17 -14.49 7.97
N ALA A 53 -15.36 -15.04 7.06
CA ALA A 53 -15.81 -15.97 6.03
C ALA A 53 -15.13 -17.34 6.21
N ASP A 54 -15.91 -18.41 6.34
CA ASP A 54 -15.39 -19.78 6.46
C ASP A 54 -15.02 -20.33 5.07
N ILE A 55 -13.89 -19.87 4.55
CA ILE A 55 -13.34 -20.26 3.23
C ILE A 55 -12.05 -21.05 3.47
N ARG A 56 -12.04 -22.31 3.06
CA ARG A 56 -10.92 -23.24 3.33
C ARG A 56 -10.24 -23.80 2.10
N ASP A 57 -10.80 -23.56 0.92
CA ASP A 57 -10.30 -24.05 -0.35
C ASP A 57 -10.55 -23.03 -1.48
N GLU A 58 -9.97 -23.31 -2.64
CA GLU A 58 -9.97 -22.39 -3.78
C GLU A 58 -11.35 -22.21 -4.41
N GLN A 59 -12.17 -23.24 -4.43
CA GLN A 59 -13.51 -23.18 -5.01
C GLN A 59 -14.42 -22.24 -4.21
N HIS A 60 -14.36 -22.31 -2.88
CA HIS A 60 -15.08 -21.38 -2.01
C HIS A 60 -14.52 -19.95 -2.12
N LEU A 61 -13.20 -19.80 -2.33
CA LEU A 61 -12.58 -18.50 -2.55
C LEU A 61 -13.05 -17.85 -3.87
N GLU A 62 -13.10 -18.62 -4.96
CA GLU A 62 -13.63 -18.17 -6.25
C GLU A 62 -15.11 -17.78 -6.15
N THR A 63 -15.92 -18.61 -5.48
CA THR A 63 -17.35 -18.35 -5.27
C THR A 63 -17.57 -17.05 -4.49
N ASN A 64 -16.79 -16.84 -3.42
CA ASN A 64 -16.83 -15.60 -2.66
C ASN A 64 -16.38 -14.40 -3.51
N LEU A 65 -15.29 -14.54 -4.28
CA LEU A 65 -14.80 -13.49 -5.17
C LEU A 65 -15.87 -13.04 -6.17
N ARG A 66 -16.56 -13.99 -6.82
CA ARG A 66 -17.70 -13.70 -7.72
C ARG A 66 -18.77 -12.88 -7.02
N ALA A 67 -19.17 -13.28 -5.82
CA ALA A 67 -20.20 -12.61 -5.05
C ALA A 67 -19.79 -11.18 -4.66
N GLN A 68 -18.56 -10.98 -4.20
CA GLN A 68 -18.07 -9.67 -3.78
C GLN A 68 -17.87 -8.72 -4.98
N LEU A 69 -17.36 -9.20 -6.12
CA LEU A 69 -17.25 -8.39 -7.33
C LEU A 69 -18.62 -8.05 -7.93
N SER A 70 -19.59 -8.97 -7.82
CA SER A 70 -20.99 -8.72 -8.20
C SER A 70 -21.57 -7.56 -7.39
N LYS A 71 -21.35 -7.60 -6.07
CA LYS A 71 -21.81 -6.58 -5.12
C LYS A 71 -21.17 -5.22 -5.38
N LEU A 72 -19.85 -5.17 -5.53
CA LEU A 72 -19.11 -3.93 -5.78
C LEU A 72 -19.53 -3.24 -7.08
N ASN A 73 -19.77 -4.03 -8.14
CA ASN A 73 -20.01 -3.50 -9.49
C ASN A 73 -21.49 -3.45 -9.89
N ASN A 74 -22.39 -3.81 -8.97
CA ASN A 74 -23.82 -3.97 -9.22
C ASN A 74 -24.07 -4.72 -10.54
N VAL A 75 -23.50 -5.92 -10.63
CA VAL A 75 -23.61 -6.80 -11.80
C VAL A 75 -23.99 -8.20 -11.34
N LYS A 76 -24.79 -8.89 -12.16
CA LYS A 76 -24.99 -10.33 -12.03
C LYS A 76 -24.24 -10.97 -13.19
N PHE A 77 -23.21 -11.74 -12.89
CA PHE A 77 -22.51 -12.55 -13.90
C PHE A 77 -23.33 -13.79 -14.21
N THR A 78 -23.50 -14.12 -15.48
CA THR A 78 -23.86 -15.51 -15.85
C THR A 78 -22.66 -16.43 -15.60
N ASP A 79 -22.88 -17.74 -15.56
CA ASP A 79 -21.77 -18.68 -15.33
C ASP A 79 -20.74 -18.63 -16.47
N ALA A 80 -21.20 -18.47 -17.71
CA ALA A 80 -20.31 -18.33 -18.86
C ALA A 80 -19.49 -17.03 -18.81
N GLU A 81 -20.14 -15.91 -18.47
CA GLU A 81 -19.46 -14.62 -18.27
C GLU A 81 -18.40 -14.70 -17.17
N TRP A 82 -18.78 -15.26 -16.00
CA TRP A 82 -17.87 -15.39 -14.86
C TRP A 82 -16.68 -16.29 -15.21
N ASN A 83 -16.92 -17.47 -15.76
CA ASN A 83 -15.86 -18.42 -16.07
C ASN A 83 -14.86 -17.86 -17.08
N ARG A 84 -15.33 -17.10 -18.08
CA ARG A 84 -14.45 -16.41 -19.02
C ARG A 84 -13.66 -15.32 -18.30
N PHE A 85 -14.36 -14.37 -17.65
CA PHE A 85 -13.74 -13.24 -16.96
C PHE A 85 -12.72 -13.67 -15.89
N TYR A 86 -13.06 -14.69 -15.10
CA TYR A 86 -12.17 -15.24 -14.09
C TYR A 86 -10.87 -15.77 -14.71
N LYS A 87 -10.96 -16.61 -15.75
CA LYS A 87 -9.78 -17.20 -16.39
C LYS A 87 -8.95 -16.20 -17.21
N THR A 88 -9.55 -15.15 -17.76
CA THR A 88 -8.85 -14.20 -18.63
C THR A 88 -8.32 -12.98 -17.88
N ASN A 89 -9.10 -12.46 -16.94
CA ASN A 89 -8.84 -11.16 -16.30
C ASN A 89 -8.40 -11.26 -14.84
N ILE A 90 -8.66 -12.38 -14.16
CA ILE A 90 -8.35 -12.52 -12.72
C ILE A 90 -7.24 -13.54 -12.50
N ALA A 91 -7.43 -14.75 -13.00
CA ALA A 91 -6.60 -15.90 -12.69
C ALA A 91 -6.13 -16.59 -13.98
N ASN A 92 -5.52 -15.79 -14.86
CA ASN A 92 -4.89 -16.32 -16.05
C ASN A 92 -3.68 -17.16 -15.64
N SER A 93 -3.56 -18.37 -16.19
CA SER A 93 -2.48 -19.31 -15.85
C SER A 93 -1.08 -18.79 -16.20
N SER A 94 -0.96 -17.80 -17.08
CA SER A 94 0.33 -17.16 -17.38
C SER A 94 0.65 -15.96 -16.49
N ASP A 95 -0.28 -15.51 -15.63
CA ASP A 95 -0.08 -14.34 -14.79
C ASP A 95 1.00 -14.58 -13.74
N THR A 96 1.94 -13.64 -13.65
CA THR A 96 2.91 -13.57 -12.57
C THR A 96 2.38 -12.75 -11.39
N VAL A 97 3.09 -12.80 -10.25
CA VAL A 97 2.87 -11.88 -9.11
C VAL A 97 2.92 -10.41 -9.55
N GLU A 98 3.79 -10.08 -10.51
CA GLU A 98 3.91 -8.72 -11.05
C GLU A 98 2.67 -8.31 -11.83
N ASP A 99 2.09 -9.22 -12.62
CA ASP A 99 0.87 -8.94 -13.39
C ASP A 99 -0.32 -8.73 -12.46
N LYS A 100 -0.46 -9.56 -11.43
CA LYS A 100 -1.50 -9.41 -10.38
C LYS A 100 -1.32 -8.13 -9.58
N THR A 101 -0.08 -7.76 -9.26
CA THR A 101 0.24 -6.48 -8.60
C THR A 101 -0.09 -5.30 -9.51
N THR A 102 0.28 -5.36 -10.80
CA THR A 102 -0.07 -4.34 -11.81
C THR A 102 -1.59 -4.17 -11.88
N ARG A 103 -2.33 -5.27 -11.88
CA ARG A 103 -3.79 -5.26 -11.88
C ARG A 103 -4.38 -4.57 -10.65
N ILE A 104 -3.81 -4.74 -9.46
CA ILE A 104 -4.30 -4.02 -8.27
C ILE A 104 -3.84 -2.55 -8.27
N GLN A 105 -2.60 -2.26 -8.64
CA GLN A 105 -2.01 -0.93 -8.47
C GLN A 105 -2.37 0.03 -9.61
N GLU A 106 -2.45 -0.46 -10.83
CA GLU A 106 -2.61 0.34 -12.05
C GLU A 106 -3.89 -0.04 -12.81
N ASP A 107 -4.08 -1.31 -13.12
CA ASP A 107 -5.16 -1.82 -13.98
C ASP A 107 -6.33 -2.46 -13.20
N HIS A 108 -6.83 -1.73 -12.21
CA HIS A 108 -7.84 -2.24 -11.27
C HIS A 108 -9.27 -2.26 -11.83
N ILE A 109 -9.45 -1.86 -13.09
CA ILE A 109 -10.72 -1.86 -13.80
C ILE A 109 -10.58 -2.79 -15.01
N GLN A 110 -11.17 -3.98 -14.91
CA GLN A 110 -11.11 -5.01 -15.93
C GLN A 110 -12.35 -4.98 -16.82
N LEU A 111 -12.19 -5.28 -18.11
CA LEU A 111 -13.30 -5.31 -19.06
C LEU A 111 -14.01 -6.67 -19.00
N LEU A 112 -15.32 -6.65 -18.80
CA LEU A 112 -16.20 -7.80 -18.95
C LEU A 112 -16.92 -7.70 -20.29
N GLU A 113 -16.65 -8.63 -21.19
CA GLU A 113 -17.49 -8.87 -22.38
C GLU A 113 -18.73 -9.66 -21.95
N ARG A 114 -19.90 -9.11 -22.21
CA ARG A 114 -21.20 -9.70 -21.86
C ARG A 114 -21.74 -10.56 -23.00
N GLU A 115 -22.68 -11.44 -22.70
CA GLU A 115 -23.26 -12.34 -23.71
C GLU A 115 -24.10 -11.60 -24.76
N ASP A 116 -24.59 -10.39 -24.45
CA ASP A 116 -25.28 -9.51 -25.39
C ASP A 116 -24.31 -8.74 -26.33
N GLY A 117 -23.01 -9.00 -26.24
CA GLY A 117 -21.96 -8.34 -27.03
C GLY A 117 -21.52 -6.97 -26.48
N THR A 118 -22.12 -6.48 -25.39
CA THR A 118 -21.70 -5.24 -24.74
C THR A 118 -20.48 -5.46 -23.84
N THR A 119 -19.79 -4.38 -23.49
CA THR A 119 -18.67 -4.40 -22.54
C THR A 119 -19.03 -3.62 -21.27
N LYS A 120 -18.67 -4.15 -20.10
CA LYS A 120 -18.83 -3.48 -18.80
C LYS A 120 -17.49 -3.39 -18.06
N ASN A 121 -17.24 -2.23 -17.46
CA ASN A 121 -16.08 -2.03 -16.58
C ASN A 121 -16.33 -2.66 -15.20
N ILE A 122 -15.47 -3.59 -14.81
CA ILE A 122 -15.50 -4.29 -13.52
C ILE A 122 -14.32 -3.81 -12.67
N ARG A 123 -14.60 -3.08 -11.60
CA ARG A 123 -13.62 -2.70 -10.59
C ARG A 123 -13.29 -3.90 -9.71
N LEU A 124 -12.00 -4.14 -9.46
CA LEU A 124 -11.53 -5.10 -8.47
C LEU A 124 -11.44 -4.47 -7.07
N ILE A 125 -11.06 -3.19 -7.05
CA ILE A 125 -11.00 -2.36 -5.85
C ILE A 125 -11.45 -0.94 -6.21
N ASP A 126 -12.32 -0.34 -5.41
CA ASP A 126 -12.73 1.05 -5.61
C ASP A 126 -11.71 1.99 -4.96
N LYS A 127 -10.89 2.62 -5.79
CA LYS A 127 -9.87 3.59 -5.34
C LYS A 127 -10.42 5.01 -5.21
N ASP A 128 -11.55 5.31 -5.84
CA ASP A 128 -12.16 6.63 -5.81
C ASP A 128 -12.95 6.80 -4.50
N ASN A 129 -13.75 5.79 -4.14
CA ASN A 129 -14.43 5.71 -2.86
C ASN A 129 -14.08 4.41 -2.14
N ILE A 130 -13.04 4.49 -1.31
CA ILE A 130 -12.54 3.33 -0.56
C ILE A 130 -13.61 2.64 0.28
N HIS A 131 -14.65 3.34 0.74
CA HIS A 131 -15.66 2.78 1.63
C HIS A 131 -16.62 1.80 0.93
N ASN A 132 -16.67 1.81 -0.41
CA ASN A 132 -17.41 0.84 -1.22
C ASN A 132 -16.78 -0.56 -1.18
N ASN A 133 -15.50 -0.66 -0.77
CA ASN A 133 -14.82 -1.93 -0.65
C ASN A 133 -15.30 -2.71 0.59
N HIS A 134 -15.41 -4.02 0.41
CA HIS A 134 -15.81 -4.97 1.44
C HIS A 134 -14.58 -5.71 1.96
N LEU A 135 -14.48 -5.81 3.29
CA LEU A 135 -13.38 -6.46 3.97
C LEU A 135 -13.89 -7.74 4.62
N GLN A 136 -13.20 -8.84 4.33
CA GLN A 136 -13.42 -10.12 5.00
C GLN A 136 -12.11 -10.60 5.63
N VAL A 137 -12.23 -11.40 6.68
CA VAL A 137 -11.12 -12.15 7.27
C VAL A 137 -11.41 -13.63 7.12
N ILE A 138 -10.41 -14.37 6.64
CA ILE A 138 -10.40 -15.82 6.61
C ILE A 138 -9.20 -16.31 7.43
N ASN A 139 -9.30 -17.51 7.96
CA ASN A 139 -8.21 -18.15 8.66
C ASN A 139 -8.08 -19.61 8.25
N GLN A 140 -6.89 -20.16 8.45
CA GLN A 140 -6.64 -21.59 8.34
C GLN A 140 -6.95 -22.18 6.95
N TYR A 141 -6.74 -21.37 5.92
CA TYR A 141 -6.90 -21.77 4.52
C TYR A 141 -5.86 -22.83 4.17
N ALA A 142 -6.32 -23.99 3.68
CA ALA A 142 -5.46 -25.10 3.34
C ALA A 142 -5.21 -25.10 1.83
N VAL A 143 -3.95 -25.26 1.43
CA VAL A 143 -3.60 -25.64 0.06
C VAL A 143 -3.06 -27.05 0.12
N ASP A 144 -3.80 -27.99 -0.47
CA ASP A 144 -3.43 -29.39 -0.45
C ASP A 144 -2.62 -29.79 -1.68
N LYS A 145 -1.96 -30.96 -1.59
CA LYS A 145 -1.24 -31.53 -2.73
C LYS A 145 -2.15 -31.79 -3.93
N ALA A 146 -3.45 -32.01 -3.69
CA ALA A 146 -4.45 -32.17 -4.72
C ALA A 146 -4.61 -30.91 -5.58
N ASP A 147 -4.35 -29.74 -5.01
CA ASP A 147 -4.41 -28.44 -5.69
C ASP A 147 -3.06 -28.02 -6.30
N GLY A 148 -2.07 -28.93 -6.27
CA GLY A 148 -0.76 -28.75 -6.89
C GLY A 148 0.35 -28.27 -5.96
N ALA A 149 0.09 -28.12 -4.65
CA ALA A 149 1.13 -27.76 -3.69
C ALA A 149 2.14 -28.89 -3.44
N LYS A 150 3.41 -28.51 -3.21
CA LYS A 150 4.47 -29.48 -2.86
C LYS A 150 4.23 -30.14 -1.51
N HIS A 151 3.63 -29.40 -0.57
CA HIS A 151 3.26 -29.83 0.78
C HIS A 151 1.90 -29.21 1.16
N SER A 152 1.14 -29.87 2.05
CA SER A 152 -0.08 -29.27 2.61
C SER A 152 0.34 -28.11 3.51
N ASN A 153 -0.10 -26.90 3.16
CA ASN A 153 0.23 -25.66 3.85
C ASN A 153 -1.05 -25.03 4.40
N ARG A 154 -0.97 -24.48 5.62
CA ARG A 154 -2.08 -23.82 6.30
C ARG A 154 -1.72 -22.36 6.56
N TYR A 155 -2.51 -21.46 6.01
CA TYR A 155 -2.31 -20.02 6.13
C TYR A 155 -3.04 -19.50 7.36
N ASP A 156 -2.33 -18.79 8.25
CA ASP A 156 -2.89 -18.39 9.54
C ASP A 156 -4.09 -17.44 9.36
N VAL A 157 -3.86 -16.21 8.92
CA VAL A 157 -4.93 -15.22 8.72
C VAL A 157 -4.73 -14.46 7.42
N THR A 158 -5.79 -14.28 6.65
CA THR A 158 -5.76 -13.53 5.39
C THR A 158 -6.92 -12.55 5.33
N ILE A 159 -6.62 -11.32 4.90
CA ILE A 159 -7.60 -10.28 4.66
C ILE A 159 -7.98 -10.29 3.19
N LEU A 160 -9.27 -10.47 2.93
CA LEU A 160 -9.84 -10.33 1.61
C LEU A 160 -10.40 -8.92 1.43
N VAL A 161 -10.10 -8.30 0.29
CA VAL A 161 -10.72 -7.04 -0.15
C VAL A 161 -11.51 -7.35 -1.40
N ASN A 162 -12.83 -7.23 -1.31
CA ASN A 162 -13.77 -7.66 -2.36
C ASN A 162 -13.51 -9.11 -2.81
N GLY A 163 -13.17 -9.98 -1.87
CA GLY A 163 -12.87 -11.40 -2.13
C GLY A 163 -11.45 -11.71 -2.59
N LEU A 164 -10.62 -10.72 -2.93
CA LEU A 164 -9.21 -10.93 -3.29
C LEU A 164 -8.31 -10.92 -2.05
N PRO A 165 -7.38 -11.88 -1.89
CA PRO A 165 -6.44 -11.88 -0.77
C PRO A 165 -5.39 -10.79 -0.98
N LEU A 166 -5.52 -9.66 -0.27
CA LEU A 166 -4.61 -8.49 -0.44
C LEU A 166 -3.66 -8.29 0.73
N ALA A 167 -3.94 -8.86 1.90
CA ALA A 167 -2.99 -8.89 3.01
C ALA A 167 -2.98 -10.25 3.69
N HIS A 168 -1.79 -10.75 3.99
CA HIS A 168 -1.59 -12.04 4.65
C HIS A 168 -0.78 -11.87 5.93
N ILE A 169 -1.20 -12.53 7.00
CA ILE A 169 -0.66 -12.38 8.34
C ILE A 169 -0.19 -13.75 8.82
N GLU A 170 1.08 -13.83 9.20
CA GLU A 170 1.68 -14.99 9.83
C GLU A 170 1.92 -14.69 11.31
N LEU A 171 1.37 -15.55 12.17
CA LEU A 171 1.45 -15.43 13.61
C LEU A 171 2.41 -16.47 14.17
N LYS A 172 3.09 -16.11 15.24
CA LYS A 172 3.87 -17.03 16.06
C LYS A 172 3.49 -16.83 17.51
N ARG A 173 3.61 -17.90 18.30
CA ARG A 173 3.55 -17.77 19.77
C ARG A 173 4.62 -16.78 20.29
N ARG A 174 4.33 -16.16 21.43
CA ARG A 174 5.25 -15.21 22.09
C ARG A 174 6.62 -15.86 22.37
N GLY A 175 7.68 -15.06 22.25
CA GLY A 175 9.07 -15.50 22.43
C GLY A 175 9.72 -16.11 21.18
N VAL A 176 8.95 -16.43 20.14
CA VAL A 176 9.51 -16.86 18.85
C VAL A 176 10.01 -15.64 18.06
N PRO A 177 11.22 -15.68 17.47
CA PRO A 177 11.71 -14.58 16.64
C PRO A 177 10.85 -14.36 15.39
N LEU A 178 10.53 -13.09 15.08
CA LEU A 178 9.78 -12.72 13.86
C LEU A 178 10.41 -13.23 12.56
N ARG A 179 11.71 -13.50 12.57
CA ARG A 179 12.41 -14.08 11.41
C ARG A 179 11.87 -15.46 11.03
N GLU A 180 11.35 -16.23 11.98
CA GLU A 180 10.74 -17.53 11.68
C GLU A 180 9.44 -17.36 10.89
N ALA A 181 8.56 -16.45 11.32
CA ALA A 181 7.36 -16.08 10.57
C ALA A 181 7.71 -15.57 9.15
N PHE A 182 8.73 -14.71 9.05
CA PHE A 182 9.21 -14.22 7.76
C PHE A 182 9.68 -15.37 6.83
N ASN A 183 10.43 -16.32 7.38
CA ASN A 183 10.88 -17.48 6.61
C ASN A 183 9.73 -18.41 6.21
N GLN A 184 8.68 -18.50 7.03
CA GLN A 184 7.49 -19.29 6.73
C GLN A 184 6.71 -18.74 5.53
N ILE A 185 6.47 -17.42 5.49
CA ILE A 185 5.87 -16.75 4.32
C ILE A 185 6.72 -16.99 3.05
N ASN A 186 8.05 -16.97 3.17
CA ASN A 186 8.93 -17.21 2.03
C ASN A 186 8.75 -18.62 1.44
N ARG A 187 8.62 -19.64 2.30
CA ARG A 187 8.34 -21.01 1.87
C ARG A 187 7.00 -21.10 1.14
N TYR A 188 5.94 -20.51 1.70
CA TYR A 188 4.61 -20.57 1.07
C TYR A 188 4.58 -20.01 -0.35
N ARG A 189 5.30 -18.92 -0.59
CA ARG A 189 5.40 -18.34 -1.93
C ARG A 189 6.17 -19.24 -2.91
N ASP A 190 7.22 -19.92 -2.47
CA ASP A 190 8.03 -20.80 -3.32
C ASP A 190 7.39 -22.19 -3.54
N GLU A 191 6.40 -22.57 -2.71
CA GLU A 191 5.82 -23.92 -2.67
C GLU A 191 4.32 -24.01 -3.01
N SER A 192 3.53 -22.94 -2.78
CA SER A 192 2.05 -23.06 -2.78
C SER A 192 1.26 -21.85 -3.26
N PHE A 193 1.73 -20.60 -3.14
CA PHE A 193 0.93 -19.44 -3.59
C PHE A 193 0.63 -19.42 -5.09
N SER A 194 1.55 -19.98 -5.89
CA SER A 194 1.42 -20.09 -7.35
C SER A 194 0.72 -21.37 -7.83
N THR A 195 0.01 -22.07 -6.95
CA THR A 195 -0.75 -23.29 -7.29
C THR A 195 -2.21 -22.98 -7.60
N GLY A 196 -2.86 -23.85 -8.38
CA GLY A 196 -4.21 -23.60 -8.89
C GLY A 196 -4.29 -22.32 -9.74
N ALA A 197 -5.28 -21.48 -9.46
CA ALA A 197 -5.46 -20.15 -10.06
C ALA A 197 -4.59 -19.07 -9.36
N ALA A 198 -3.82 -19.48 -8.34
CA ALA A 198 -2.79 -18.69 -7.67
C ALA A 198 -3.31 -17.36 -7.09
N LEU A 199 -4.54 -17.34 -6.56
CA LEU A 199 -5.16 -16.10 -6.07
C LEU A 199 -4.34 -15.43 -4.95
N PHE A 200 -3.56 -16.17 -4.15
CA PHE A 200 -2.69 -15.61 -3.12
C PHE A 200 -1.54 -14.74 -3.65
N ASP A 201 -1.19 -14.85 -4.94
CA ASP A 201 -0.22 -13.95 -5.58
C ASP A 201 -0.73 -12.50 -5.67
N TYR A 202 -2.03 -12.25 -5.43
CA TYR A 202 -2.58 -10.91 -5.27
C TYR A 202 -2.17 -10.21 -3.97
N ALA A 203 -1.60 -10.93 -3.00
CA ALA A 203 -1.18 -10.35 -1.73
C ALA A 203 -0.24 -9.16 -1.96
N GLN A 204 -0.62 -8.00 -1.45
CA GLN A 204 0.16 -6.76 -1.55
C GLN A 204 1.03 -6.56 -0.31
N ILE A 205 0.47 -6.90 0.86
CA ILE A 205 1.06 -6.66 2.18
C ILE A 205 1.18 -7.99 2.92
N PHE A 206 2.34 -8.21 3.53
CA PHE A 206 2.55 -9.25 4.52
C PHE A 206 2.73 -8.64 5.89
N VAL A 207 2.18 -9.29 6.90
CA VAL A 207 2.36 -8.95 8.32
C VAL A 207 2.91 -10.17 9.04
N ILE A 208 3.88 -9.96 9.91
CA ILE A 208 4.44 -10.98 10.78
C ILE A 208 4.33 -10.50 12.21
N SER A 209 3.87 -11.37 13.11
CA SER A 209 3.76 -11.05 14.53
C SER A 209 4.07 -12.23 15.41
N ASN A 210 4.61 -11.96 16.60
CA ASN A 210 4.71 -12.92 17.69
C ASN A 210 3.86 -12.51 18.90
N GLY A 211 2.85 -11.65 18.69
CA GLY A 211 2.00 -11.06 19.72
C GLY A 211 2.58 -9.77 20.28
N THR A 212 3.85 -9.78 20.71
CA THR A 212 4.51 -8.61 21.33
C THR A 212 5.16 -7.65 20.35
N SER A 213 5.53 -8.14 19.17
CA SER A 213 6.19 -7.36 18.14
C SER A 213 5.56 -7.70 16.79
N THR A 214 5.22 -6.66 16.02
CA THR A 214 4.49 -6.80 14.75
C THR A 214 5.16 -5.93 13.69
N LYS A 215 5.42 -6.53 12.53
CA LYS A 215 6.00 -5.83 11.38
C LYS A 215 5.23 -6.13 10.12
N TYR A 216 5.28 -5.20 9.17
CA TYR A 216 4.68 -5.35 7.85
C TYR A 216 5.69 -5.06 6.73
N TYR A 217 5.42 -5.58 5.54
CA TYR A 217 6.23 -5.36 4.33
C TYR A 217 5.42 -5.64 3.06
N SER A 218 5.90 -5.13 1.93
CA SER A 218 5.32 -5.39 0.60
C SER A 218 5.79 -6.71 -0.01
N ASN A 219 4.98 -7.30 -0.87
CA ASN A 219 5.28 -8.60 -1.51
C ASN A 219 6.61 -8.63 -2.30
N THR A 220 6.95 -7.55 -3.00
CA THR A 220 8.17 -7.52 -3.84
C THR A 220 9.44 -7.10 -3.11
N THR A 221 9.36 -6.67 -1.84
CA THR A 221 10.52 -6.34 -1.01
C THR A 221 11.52 -7.51 -0.90
N ARG A 222 11.08 -8.73 -1.25
CA ARG A 222 11.90 -9.93 -1.38
C ARG A 222 12.59 -10.11 -2.74
N LEU A 223 12.02 -9.64 -3.85
CA LEU A 223 12.48 -9.96 -5.22
C LEU A 223 13.75 -9.19 -5.61
N ALA A 224 13.95 -7.98 -5.06
CA ALA A 224 15.06 -7.09 -5.39
C ALA A 224 16.46 -7.67 -5.14
N HIS A 225 16.59 -8.80 -4.44
CA HIS A 225 17.88 -9.30 -3.95
C HIS A 225 18.18 -10.76 -4.30
N ILE A 226 17.33 -11.41 -5.12
CA ILE A 226 17.64 -12.75 -5.64
C ILE A 226 18.80 -12.70 -6.66
N ASN A 227 19.07 -11.51 -7.24
CA ASN A 227 20.10 -11.30 -8.26
C ASN A 227 21.47 -10.85 -7.70
N GLU A 228 21.61 -10.66 -6.37
CA GLU A 228 22.91 -10.37 -5.74
C GLU A 228 23.44 -11.62 -5.01
N THR A 229 24.59 -12.09 -5.50
CA THR A 229 25.38 -13.24 -5.06
C THR A 229 25.32 -13.61 -3.56
N ASN A 230 24.93 -14.87 -3.29
CA ASN A 230 25.28 -15.71 -2.12
C ASN A 230 25.06 -15.19 -0.68
N LYS A 231 24.26 -14.15 -0.43
CA LYS A 231 23.79 -13.78 0.93
C LYS A 231 22.26 -13.66 0.99
N LYS A 232 21.56 -14.75 0.64
CA LYS A 232 20.10 -14.79 0.41
C LYS A 232 19.21 -14.46 1.64
N ASP A 233 19.67 -14.61 2.88
CA ASP A 233 18.73 -14.64 4.03
C ASP A 233 18.81 -13.49 5.05
N LYS A 234 19.79 -12.56 4.93
CA LYS A 234 20.00 -11.52 5.96
C LYS A 234 19.49 -10.13 5.58
N LYS A 235 19.32 -9.81 4.29
CA LYS A 235 19.00 -8.45 3.83
C LYS A 235 17.49 -8.18 3.67
N SER A 236 16.67 -9.17 3.33
CA SER A 236 15.23 -8.96 3.04
C SER A 236 14.41 -8.62 4.29
N PHE A 237 14.71 -9.22 5.44
CA PHE A 237 14.05 -8.91 6.72
C PHE A 237 14.29 -7.46 7.17
N VAL A 238 15.40 -6.82 6.75
CA VAL A 238 15.74 -5.43 7.11
C VAL A 238 14.73 -4.42 6.54
N PHE A 239 14.01 -4.80 5.49
CA PHE A 239 13.01 -3.96 4.86
C PHE A 239 11.59 -4.13 5.45
N THR A 240 11.45 -4.96 6.49
CA THR A 240 10.24 -5.00 7.31
C THR A 240 10.14 -3.73 8.16
N SER A 241 8.93 -3.19 8.29
CA SER A 241 8.68 -1.93 8.98
C SER A 241 7.76 -2.15 10.18
N TYR A 242 8.00 -1.40 11.26
CA TYR A 242 7.03 -1.24 12.33
C TYR A 242 5.94 -0.26 11.91
N TRP A 243 4.72 -0.49 12.38
CA TRP A 243 3.70 0.57 12.39
C TRP A 243 3.96 1.52 13.56
N ALA A 244 3.49 2.76 13.44
CA ALA A 244 3.72 3.80 14.44
C ALA A 244 2.62 4.86 14.36
N ASP A 245 2.48 5.64 15.41
CA ASP A 245 1.64 6.86 15.41
C ASP A 245 2.34 8.04 14.71
N ALA A 246 1.68 9.21 14.72
CA ALA A 246 2.20 10.41 14.08
C ALA A 246 3.38 11.07 14.81
N GLN A 247 3.70 10.65 16.05
CA GLN A 247 4.93 11.02 16.79
C GLN A 247 6.06 10.02 16.56
N ASN A 248 5.84 9.03 15.68
CA ASN A 248 6.77 7.95 15.38
C ASN A 248 6.99 7.00 16.56
N GLN A 249 6.04 6.91 17.51
CA GLN A 249 6.08 5.88 18.54
C GLN A 249 5.62 4.55 17.96
N PRO A 250 6.45 3.49 18.02
CA PRO A 250 6.10 2.19 17.47
C PRO A 250 4.87 1.57 18.15
N ILE A 251 4.02 0.95 17.34
CA ILE A 251 2.85 0.17 17.79
C ILE A 251 3.14 -1.30 17.48
N GLU A 252 3.74 -1.99 18.46
CA GLU A 252 4.30 -3.33 18.29
C GLU A 252 3.35 -4.47 18.68
N ASP A 253 2.52 -4.27 19.71
CA ASP A 253 1.53 -5.24 20.15
C ASP A 253 0.54 -5.57 19.03
N LEU A 254 0.23 -6.86 18.87
CA LEU A 254 -0.62 -7.34 17.77
C LEU A 254 -2.03 -6.74 17.78
N ILE A 255 -2.63 -6.57 18.95
CA ILE A 255 -4.01 -6.07 19.07
C ILE A 255 -4.03 -4.55 18.90
N ALA A 256 -3.04 -3.85 19.45
CA ALA A 256 -2.80 -2.44 19.16
C ALA A 256 -2.62 -2.19 17.66
N PHE A 257 -1.76 -2.99 17.01
CA PHE A 257 -1.53 -2.96 15.57
C PHE A 257 -2.84 -3.23 14.82
N ALA A 258 -3.64 -4.22 15.24
CA ALA A 258 -4.93 -4.52 14.64
C ALA A 258 -5.91 -3.33 14.72
N LYS A 259 -5.99 -2.67 15.88
CA LYS A 259 -6.83 -1.49 16.12
C LYS A 259 -6.46 -0.29 15.24
N THR A 260 -5.19 -0.16 14.86
CA THR A 260 -4.72 1.01 14.09
C THR A 260 -4.47 0.70 12.61
N PHE A 261 -3.65 -0.30 12.29
CA PHE A 261 -3.24 -0.64 10.93
C PHE A 261 -4.38 -1.29 10.14
N PHE A 262 -5.12 -2.20 10.79
CA PHE A 262 -6.29 -2.88 10.23
C PHE A 262 -7.60 -2.18 10.56
N ALA A 263 -7.59 -0.91 10.95
CA ALA A 263 -8.80 -0.10 10.85
C ALA A 263 -9.22 -0.04 9.36
N LYS A 264 -10.51 -0.24 9.05
CA LYS A 264 -11.02 -0.36 7.67
C LYS A 264 -10.50 0.74 6.74
N ARG A 265 -10.57 2.01 7.19
CA ARG A 265 -10.05 3.15 6.43
C ARG A 265 -8.54 3.07 6.22
N THR A 266 -7.78 2.71 7.26
CA THR A 266 -6.32 2.67 7.24
C THR A 266 -5.80 1.66 6.23
N ILE A 267 -6.21 0.39 6.32
CA ILE A 267 -5.74 -0.65 5.40
C ILE A 267 -6.11 -0.33 3.96
N LEU A 268 -7.31 0.18 3.72
CA LEU A 268 -7.77 0.52 2.36
C LEU A 268 -7.00 1.72 1.79
N ASN A 269 -6.73 2.75 2.60
CA ASN A 269 -5.86 3.84 2.18
C ASN A 269 -4.43 3.34 1.91
N ILE A 270 -3.89 2.44 2.72
CA ILE A 270 -2.56 1.87 2.47
C ILE A 270 -2.55 1.17 1.10
N LEU A 271 -3.47 0.23 0.87
CA LEU A 271 -3.55 -0.55 -0.37
C LEU A 271 -3.82 0.30 -1.61
N THR A 272 -4.64 1.35 -1.49
CA THR A 272 -5.08 2.17 -2.66
C THR A 272 -4.24 3.42 -2.89
N LYS A 273 -3.64 4.00 -1.85
CA LYS A 273 -2.96 5.30 -1.89
C LYS A 273 -1.52 5.28 -1.37
N TYR A 274 -1.10 4.33 -0.54
CA TYR A 274 0.25 4.38 0.06
C TYR A 274 1.13 3.16 -0.27
N CYS A 275 0.67 2.30 -1.18
CA CYS A 275 1.52 1.47 -1.99
C CYS A 275 2.05 2.26 -3.21
N VAL A 276 3.31 2.04 -3.53
CA VAL A 276 3.99 2.58 -4.71
C VAL A 276 4.50 1.41 -5.53
N TYR A 277 4.07 1.32 -6.78
CA TYR A 277 4.56 0.33 -7.72
C TYR A 277 5.54 1.01 -8.67
N THR A 278 6.81 0.62 -8.56
CA THR A 278 7.93 1.25 -9.27
C THR A 278 8.03 0.76 -10.71
N GLU A 279 8.78 1.49 -11.54
CA GLU A 279 9.15 1.12 -12.92
C GLU A 279 9.79 -0.27 -13.00
N ASN A 280 10.60 -0.61 -12.01
CA ASN A 280 11.24 -1.92 -11.91
C ASN A 280 10.29 -3.01 -11.37
N ARG A 281 8.97 -2.78 -11.45
CA ARG A 281 7.91 -3.68 -10.98
C ARG A 281 8.04 -4.06 -9.50
N GLN A 282 8.53 -3.14 -8.67
CA GLN A 282 8.62 -3.33 -7.23
C GLN A 282 7.47 -2.59 -6.53
N LEU A 283 6.65 -3.33 -5.81
CA LEU A 283 5.74 -2.82 -4.80
C LEU A 283 6.50 -2.40 -3.53
N LEU A 284 6.30 -1.16 -3.12
CA LEU A 284 6.79 -0.59 -1.87
C LEU A 284 5.59 -0.10 -1.07
N VAL A 285 5.51 -0.45 0.21
CA VAL A 285 4.52 0.14 1.12
C VAL A 285 5.18 1.27 1.90
N MET A 286 4.57 2.44 1.92
CA MET A 286 5.08 3.59 2.66
C MET A 286 5.10 3.33 4.17
N ARG A 287 6.11 3.89 4.84
CA ARG A 287 6.26 3.89 6.30
C ARG A 287 5.33 4.94 6.94
N PRO A 288 4.97 4.81 8.23
CA PRO A 288 4.00 5.71 8.88
C PRO A 288 4.37 7.19 8.74
N TYR A 289 5.63 7.55 8.99
CA TYR A 289 6.10 8.93 8.85
C TYR A 289 5.98 9.49 7.43
N GLN A 290 6.10 8.64 6.40
CA GLN A 290 5.94 9.06 5.00
C GLN A 290 4.45 9.33 4.70
N ILE A 291 3.56 8.50 5.23
CA ILE A 291 2.10 8.68 5.12
C ILE A 291 1.70 9.97 5.83
N VAL A 292 2.14 10.18 7.07
CA VAL A 292 1.88 11.41 7.85
C VAL A 292 2.36 12.65 7.12
N ALA A 293 3.59 12.64 6.60
CA ALA A 293 4.13 13.77 5.83
C ALA A 293 3.26 14.08 4.60
N THR A 294 2.87 13.04 3.86
CA THR A 294 2.01 13.16 2.68
C THR A 294 0.65 13.75 3.03
N GLU A 295 -0.04 13.19 4.03
CA GLU A 295 -1.35 13.66 4.47
C GLU A 295 -1.31 15.10 5.00
N ARG A 296 -0.25 15.48 5.73
CA ARG A 296 -0.07 16.86 6.20
C ARG A 296 0.12 17.85 5.05
N ILE A 297 0.85 17.47 4.00
CA ILE A 297 1.00 18.30 2.79
C ILE A 297 -0.36 18.45 2.07
N LEU A 298 -1.08 17.35 1.84
CA LEU A 298 -2.40 17.39 1.19
C LEU A 298 -3.41 18.22 2.00
N THR A 299 -3.43 18.03 3.31
CA THR A 299 -4.27 18.82 4.23
C THR A 299 -3.91 20.29 4.15
N ARG A 300 -2.61 20.63 4.15
CA ARG A 300 -2.15 22.02 4.02
C ARG A 300 -2.62 22.65 2.72
N ILE A 301 -2.56 21.95 1.59
CA ILE A 301 -3.08 22.45 0.30
C ILE A 301 -4.56 22.82 0.42
N LEU A 302 -5.37 21.91 0.97
CA LEU A 302 -6.82 22.12 1.15
C LEU A 302 -7.13 23.27 2.12
N THR A 303 -6.49 23.28 3.29
CA THR A 303 -6.74 24.31 4.31
C THR A 303 -6.33 25.70 3.84
N SER A 304 -5.19 25.82 3.14
CA SER A 304 -4.70 27.09 2.62
C SER A 304 -5.57 27.64 1.48
N THR A 305 -6.12 26.74 0.66
CA THR A 305 -7.07 27.10 -0.40
C THR A 305 -8.37 27.65 0.22
N ASN A 306 -8.94 26.92 1.18
CA ASN A 306 -10.18 27.32 1.85
C ASN A 306 -10.03 28.59 2.69
N ALA A 307 -8.85 28.80 3.30
CA ALA A 307 -8.57 30.00 4.09
C ALA A 307 -8.18 31.21 3.22
N GLY A 308 -8.06 31.07 1.90
CA GLY A 308 -7.67 32.16 1.00
C GLY A 308 -6.22 32.64 1.21
N THR A 309 -5.34 31.80 1.75
CA THR A 309 -3.96 32.19 2.10
C THR A 309 -2.94 31.85 1.01
N LEU A 310 -3.37 31.37 -0.15
CA LEU A 310 -2.50 31.02 -1.27
C LEU A 310 -1.59 32.20 -1.67
N GLY A 311 -0.35 31.91 -2.06
CA GLY A 311 0.66 32.93 -2.37
C GLY A 311 1.42 33.49 -1.16
N THR A 312 1.07 33.08 0.07
CA THR A 312 1.79 33.47 1.30
C THR A 312 2.67 32.33 1.82
N THR A 313 3.60 32.65 2.72
CA THR A 313 4.44 31.64 3.41
C THR A 313 3.60 30.68 4.27
N ALA A 314 2.47 31.14 4.81
CA ALA A 314 1.55 30.33 5.60
C ALA A 314 0.82 29.26 4.77
N ALA A 315 0.78 29.41 3.44
CA ALA A 315 0.15 28.45 2.54
C ALA A 315 0.92 27.12 2.45
N GLY A 316 2.22 27.13 2.74
CA GLY A 316 3.12 25.99 2.58
C GLY A 316 3.70 25.47 3.89
N GLY A 317 4.88 24.87 3.78
CA GLY A 317 5.64 24.30 4.90
C GLY A 317 6.81 23.47 4.41
N TYR A 318 7.51 22.81 5.32
CA TYR A 318 8.59 21.87 5.00
C TYR A 318 8.43 20.57 5.79
N ILE A 319 8.96 19.49 5.23
CA ILE A 319 9.10 18.20 5.90
C ILE A 319 10.58 17.94 6.11
N TRP A 320 10.98 17.69 7.35
CA TRP A 320 12.35 17.35 7.67
C TRP A 320 12.51 15.85 7.91
N HIS A 321 13.02 15.16 6.89
CA HIS A 321 13.33 13.74 6.92
C HIS A 321 14.84 13.53 6.76
N THR A 322 15.43 12.66 7.58
CA THR A 322 16.87 12.33 7.51
C THR A 322 17.27 11.72 6.15
N THR A 323 18.56 11.75 5.80
CA THR A 323 19.09 11.14 4.57
C THR A 323 18.90 9.62 4.60
N GLY A 324 18.51 9.02 3.47
CA GLY A 324 18.22 7.57 3.37
C GLY A 324 16.83 7.13 3.87
N SER A 325 16.01 8.03 4.44
CA SER A 325 14.67 7.69 4.94
C SER A 325 13.58 7.52 3.87
N GLY A 326 13.91 7.61 2.58
CA GLY A 326 12.95 7.50 1.48
C GLY A 326 12.21 8.81 1.14
N LYS A 327 12.92 9.95 1.17
CA LYS A 327 12.38 11.27 0.79
C LYS A 327 11.81 11.28 -0.64
N THR A 328 12.55 10.74 -1.61
CA THR A 328 12.15 10.69 -3.03
C THR A 328 10.84 9.96 -3.22
N LEU A 329 10.67 8.78 -2.60
CA LEU A 329 9.42 8.02 -2.63
C LEU A 329 8.26 8.83 -2.04
N THR A 330 8.49 9.46 -0.89
CA THR A 330 7.47 10.25 -0.18
C THR A 330 7.01 11.43 -1.03
N SER A 331 7.96 12.17 -1.60
CA SER A 331 7.68 13.38 -2.35
C SER A 331 7.04 13.07 -3.72
N PHE A 332 7.48 12.01 -4.39
CA PHE A 332 6.84 11.48 -5.60
C PHE A 332 5.37 11.12 -5.35
N LYS A 333 5.11 10.30 -4.32
CA LYS A 333 3.75 9.87 -4.01
C LYS A 333 2.87 11.04 -3.60
N THR A 334 3.43 12.00 -2.84
CA THR A 334 2.73 13.24 -2.48
C THR A 334 2.35 14.04 -3.72
N ALA A 335 3.27 14.20 -4.68
CA ALA A 335 2.99 14.93 -5.92
C ALA A 335 1.87 14.25 -6.73
N GLN A 336 1.93 12.92 -6.88
CA GLN A 336 0.87 12.13 -7.53
C GLN A 336 -0.50 12.36 -6.86
N LEU A 337 -0.58 12.27 -5.53
CA LEU A 337 -1.83 12.49 -4.80
C LEU A 337 -2.30 13.94 -4.86
N ALA A 338 -1.39 14.90 -4.83
CA ALA A 338 -1.70 16.33 -4.95
C ALA A 338 -2.34 16.65 -6.30
N THR A 339 -1.98 15.95 -7.38
CA THR A 339 -2.66 16.14 -8.67
C THR A 339 -4.16 15.82 -8.57
N LYS A 340 -4.57 14.87 -7.71
CA LYS A 340 -5.97 14.45 -7.57
C LYS A 340 -6.78 15.34 -6.61
N VAL A 341 -6.16 16.39 -6.05
CA VAL A 341 -6.85 17.33 -5.17
C VAL A 341 -7.66 18.30 -6.03
N GLU A 342 -8.94 18.43 -5.71
CA GLU A 342 -9.83 19.38 -6.38
C GLU A 342 -9.27 20.81 -6.30
N GLY A 343 -9.31 21.55 -7.41
CA GLY A 343 -8.73 22.88 -7.52
C GLY A 343 -7.23 22.92 -7.83
N VAL A 344 -6.51 21.78 -7.81
CA VAL A 344 -5.12 21.72 -8.25
C VAL A 344 -5.04 21.48 -9.76
N GLU A 345 -4.63 22.51 -10.50
CA GLU A 345 -4.46 22.40 -11.96
C GLU A 345 -3.11 21.78 -12.37
N LYS A 346 -2.04 22.15 -11.66
CA LYS A 346 -0.67 21.77 -11.97
C LYS A 346 0.12 21.54 -10.68
N VAL A 347 0.82 20.41 -10.62
CA VAL A 347 1.81 20.14 -9.57
C VAL A 347 3.21 20.29 -10.15
N LEU A 348 4.02 21.16 -9.55
CA LEU A 348 5.42 21.35 -9.90
C LEU A 348 6.33 20.58 -8.94
N PHE A 349 7.02 19.57 -9.43
CA PHE A 349 7.99 18.82 -8.63
C PHE A 349 9.41 19.25 -8.97
N VAL A 350 10.12 19.86 -8.02
CA VAL A 350 11.43 20.48 -8.26
C VAL A 350 12.50 19.68 -7.54
N VAL A 351 13.56 19.34 -8.25
CA VAL A 351 14.75 18.64 -7.72
C VAL A 351 16.02 19.36 -8.11
N ASP A 352 17.07 19.21 -7.31
CA ASP A 352 18.42 19.61 -7.72
C ASP A 352 18.91 18.69 -8.85
N ARG A 353 19.59 19.28 -9.84
CA ARG A 353 20.17 18.58 -10.98
C ARG A 353 21.17 17.50 -10.56
N LYS A 354 21.87 17.68 -9.43
CA LYS A 354 22.85 16.70 -8.92
C LYS A 354 22.18 15.45 -8.34
N ASP A 355 20.96 15.61 -7.82
CA ASP A 355 20.21 14.55 -7.14
C ASP A 355 19.19 13.86 -8.06
N LEU A 356 18.99 14.36 -9.28
CA LEU A 356 18.14 13.73 -10.28
C LEU A 356 18.87 12.54 -10.92
N ASP A 357 18.91 11.43 -10.18
CA ASP A 357 19.38 10.16 -10.69
C ASP A 357 18.47 9.62 -11.83
N TYR A 358 19.02 8.69 -12.60
CA TYR A 358 18.32 8.09 -13.74
C TYR A 358 17.01 7.42 -13.33
N GLN A 359 16.99 6.78 -12.15
CA GLN A 359 15.82 6.07 -11.63
C GLN A 359 14.66 7.02 -11.32
N THR A 360 14.94 8.15 -10.67
CA THR A 360 13.95 9.19 -10.38
C THR A 360 13.34 9.74 -11.67
N LYS A 361 14.16 9.95 -12.73
CA LYS A 361 13.65 10.39 -14.04
C LYS A 361 12.65 9.40 -14.64
N LEU A 362 12.99 8.12 -14.64
CA LEU A 362 12.11 7.08 -15.20
C LEU A 362 10.77 7.03 -14.47
N GLU A 363 10.77 6.99 -13.13
CA GLU A 363 9.53 6.96 -12.33
C GLU A 363 8.57 8.11 -12.66
N TYR A 364 9.12 9.31 -12.87
CA TYR A 364 8.32 10.47 -13.28
C TYR A 364 7.81 10.36 -14.71
N ASP A 365 8.61 9.83 -15.64
CA ASP A 365 8.20 9.66 -17.03
C ASP A 365 7.11 8.60 -17.19
N ARG A 366 7.10 7.54 -16.37
CA ARG A 366 5.99 6.58 -16.28
C ARG A 366 4.68 7.26 -15.94
N PHE A 367 4.72 8.07 -14.88
CA PHE A 367 3.52 8.67 -14.32
C PHE A 367 2.90 9.65 -15.30
N GLN A 368 3.74 10.44 -15.95
CA GLN A 368 3.33 11.30 -17.03
C GLN A 368 4.48 11.46 -18.01
N LYS A 369 4.33 10.89 -19.21
CA LYS A 369 5.34 10.99 -20.26
C LYS A 369 5.69 12.46 -20.54
N GLY A 370 6.97 12.77 -20.42
CA GLY A 370 7.56 14.10 -20.47
C GLY A 370 7.41 14.92 -19.18
N ALA A 371 7.14 14.31 -18.02
CA ALA A 371 7.10 15.02 -16.74
C ALA A 371 8.48 15.21 -16.12
N ALA A 372 9.41 14.27 -16.30
CA ALA A 372 10.81 14.42 -15.91
C ALA A 372 11.69 14.82 -17.09
N ASN A 373 11.82 16.13 -17.30
CA ASN A 373 12.74 16.63 -18.31
C ASN A 373 13.94 17.29 -17.63
N GLY A 374 15.14 16.90 -18.09
CA GLY A 374 16.35 17.66 -17.85
C GLY A 374 16.33 18.97 -18.64
N ASN A 375 15.30 19.79 -18.47
CA ASN A 375 15.17 21.06 -19.17
C ASN A 375 16.36 21.94 -18.77
N THR A 376 17.24 22.21 -19.73
CA THR A 376 18.33 23.19 -19.61
C THR A 376 17.86 24.59 -20.03
N SER A 377 16.64 24.71 -20.55
CA SER A 377 16.06 25.95 -21.07
C SER A 377 14.70 26.26 -20.43
N THR A 378 14.57 27.48 -19.91
CA THR A 378 13.29 28.03 -19.41
C THR A 378 12.24 28.15 -20.50
N ALA A 379 12.63 28.29 -21.77
CA ALA A 379 11.71 28.34 -22.91
C ALA A 379 11.04 26.99 -23.20
N GLN A 380 11.73 25.88 -22.93
CA GLN A 380 11.16 24.53 -23.05
C GLN A 380 10.17 24.25 -21.91
N LEU A 381 10.54 24.63 -20.69
CA LEU A 381 9.65 24.56 -19.53
C LEU A 381 8.38 25.39 -19.73
N LYS A 382 8.50 26.63 -20.20
CA LYS A 382 7.36 27.50 -20.50
C LYS A 382 6.41 26.85 -21.50
N ARG A 383 6.93 26.36 -22.63
CA ARG A 383 6.13 25.60 -23.63
C ARG A 383 5.43 24.39 -23.01
N GLN A 384 6.10 23.66 -22.12
CA GLN A 384 5.48 22.52 -21.43
C GLN A 384 4.38 22.98 -20.48
N LEU A 385 4.57 24.05 -19.72
CA LEU A 385 3.54 24.60 -18.83
C LEU A 385 2.34 25.16 -19.59
N GLU A 386 2.55 25.75 -20.77
CA GLU A 386 1.52 26.37 -21.61
C GLU A 386 0.83 25.37 -22.56
N SER A 387 1.46 24.25 -22.90
CA SER A 387 0.89 23.26 -23.81
C SER A 387 -0.49 22.78 -23.34
N ALA A 388 -1.50 23.00 -24.19
CA ALA A 388 -2.90 22.71 -23.95
C ALA A 388 -3.35 21.34 -24.52
N ASP A 389 -2.42 20.41 -24.76
CA ASP A 389 -2.64 19.20 -25.54
C ASP A 389 -3.79 18.30 -24.99
N PRO A 390 -4.93 18.19 -25.72
CA PRO A 390 -6.10 17.41 -25.33
C PRO A 390 -5.94 15.88 -25.46
N ALA A 391 -4.90 15.36 -26.13
CA ALA A 391 -4.60 13.92 -26.10
C ALA A 391 -4.20 13.44 -24.69
N LYS A 392 -3.98 14.37 -23.76
CA LYS A 392 -3.76 14.16 -22.32
C LYS A 392 -4.97 14.58 -21.44
N LYS A 393 -6.17 14.77 -22.03
CA LYS A 393 -7.44 15.10 -21.34
C LYS A 393 -8.45 13.94 -21.29
N ASN A 394 -8.28 12.87 -22.07
CA ASN A 394 -9.27 11.78 -22.18
C ASN A 394 -9.12 10.62 -21.19
N HIS A 395 -8.16 10.69 -20.27
CA HIS A 395 -8.21 9.94 -19.02
C HIS A 395 -8.40 10.95 -17.90
N ARG A 396 -9.33 10.70 -16.98
CA ARG A 396 -9.65 11.57 -15.83
C ARG A 396 -8.45 11.73 -14.87
N HIS A 397 -7.28 12.21 -15.28
CA HIS A 397 -6.12 12.36 -14.40
C HIS A 397 -5.30 13.63 -14.72
N HIS A 398 -5.08 14.39 -13.65
CA HIS A 398 -4.49 15.71 -13.54
C HIS A 398 -2.97 15.77 -13.80
N HIS A 399 -2.45 16.97 -14.08
CA HIS A 399 -1.07 17.19 -14.52
C HIS A 399 -0.06 17.37 -13.37
N SER A 400 0.98 16.52 -13.32
CA SER A 400 2.21 16.74 -12.53
C SER A 400 3.39 16.94 -13.48
N LYS A 401 4.13 18.04 -13.33
CA LYS A 401 5.29 18.37 -14.16
C LYS A 401 6.48 18.66 -13.26
N THR A 402 7.62 18.04 -13.51
CA THR A 402 8.85 18.44 -12.81
C THR A 402 9.45 19.67 -13.49
N CYS A 403 10.08 20.55 -12.72
CA CYS A 403 10.66 21.78 -13.22
C CYS A 403 12.03 22.00 -12.59
N ASN A 404 13.06 22.22 -13.42
CA ASN A 404 14.40 22.61 -12.97
C ASN A 404 14.52 24.14 -12.96
N ILE A 405 14.96 24.72 -11.86
CA ILE A 405 15.28 26.16 -11.78
C ILE A 405 16.72 26.33 -11.30
N HIS A 406 17.49 27.17 -11.99
CA HIS A 406 18.86 27.55 -11.65
C HIS A 406 18.88 28.48 -10.43
N GLN A 407 19.62 28.14 -9.37
CA GLN A 407 20.17 29.14 -8.47
C GLN A 407 21.56 29.56 -8.98
N SER A 408 21.70 30.82 -9.34
CA SER A 408 22.99 31.49 -9.51
C SER A 408 23.79 31.39 -8.21
N GLN A 409 25.09 31.12 -8.35
CA GLN A 409 26.03 30.80 -7.27
C GLN A 409 25.95 31.72 -6.04
N PRO A 410 26.00 31.19 -4.80
CA PRO A 410 26.41 31.97 -3.65
C PRO A 410 27.94 31.98 -3.56
N GLY A 411 28.51 33.18 -3.36
CA GLY A 411 29.94 33.40 -3.08
C GLY A 411 30.40 32.74 -1.77
N PRO A 412 31.71 32.83 -1.45
CA PRO A 412 32.32 32.00 -0.42
C PRO A 412 31.93 32.50 0.98
N HIS A 413 31.13 31.72 1.70
CA HIS A 413 31.00 31.86 3.15
C HIS A 413 31.59 30.64 3.85
N HIS A 414 32.62 30.91 4.65
CA HIS A 414 33.22 29.97 5.60
C HIS A 414 32.16 29.44 6.57
N ILE A 415 31.99 28.12 6.62
CA ILE A 415 31.32 27.44 7.72
C ILE A 415 32.31 26.43 8.31
N GLN A 416 32.77 26.72 9.53
CA GLN A 416 33.53 25.79 10.36
C GLN A 416 32.68 24.54 10.64
N ARG A 417 33.24 23.36 10.32
CA ARG A 417 32.68 22.06 10.70
C ARG A 417 32.96 21.81 12.19
N ALA A 418 31.91 21.78 13.01
CA ALA A 418 31.98 21.15 14.33
C ALA A 418 31.87 19.63 14.16
N ARG A 419 32.86 18.90 14.68
CA ARG A 419 32.85 17.42 14.80
C ARG A 419 31.95 17.05 15.97
N SER A 420 31.02 16.10 15.79
CA SER A 420 30.43 15.37 16.92
C SER A 420 31.33 14.22 17.35
N PRO A 421 31.50 13.96 18.65
CA PRO A 421 32.21 12.81 19.16
C PRO A 421 31.32 11.57 19.14
N HIS A 422 32.00 10.43 18.99
CA HIS A 422 31.44 9.09 19.08
C HIS A 422 30.68 8.84 20.39
N LEU A 423 29.55 8.14 20.29
CA LEU A 423 29.19 6.97 21.09
C LEU A 423 28.06 6.20 20.40
#